data_AF-A0A1U7J2W5-F1
#
_entry.id   AF-A0A1U7J2W5-F1
#
_cell.length_a   1.000
_cell.length_b   1.000
_cell.length_c   1.000
_cell.angle_alpha   90.00
_cell.angle_beta   90.00
_cell.angle_gamma   90.00
#
_symmetry.space_group_name_H-M   'P 1'
#
loop_
_entity.id
_entity.type
_entity.pdbx_description
1 polymer ?
#
loop_
_entity_poly.entity_id
_entity_poly.type
_entity_poly.pdbx_seq_one_letter_code
_entity_poly.pdbx_strand_id
1 'polypeptide(L)'
;MSSKLVTEPSIETKIERMQQRVRWQHRQIVERGIDQTSLVIDEPGAADDGFSFLVVGDSGTGRHRSSSPQRQVAEQLLKHIDSARFTLHTGDVVYLVGSRDQYRSNFIKPYQEWLVGGDDYRHIAYDRMVFRHPILPVLGNHDYYDLIPLVGLLSGISGPLRYALRSYLDLDVSWRGSHKGDAYAKAFLDYLKVVPEAELGMHLDAHYSSKLDDARALTYRPGEFTRLPNRYYTFRYGGIDFFALDSNTFNQPLPIANGEAGRQELQQQCQRLEVKKADLLRQAGMKVFTPSDEDEQEEITERIEAIDEQINDITKQLNSSRLQTVDTAQLYWLRDRLIASWQNPEVRGRVLFFHHPPYVTEATKWDQGQTLAVRHHLRQVLDAVVAEVADISQDRPLVDLVLNGHAHCLDYVRTGDTGHGDANIPWVICGGSGYSLRRQRREGPELIEDDSSSPHPVAKSHLYLGRTGSRSHLKRPYSGLRVDVAAGTPPKLTITPLVAEKYDGDWTGYEMEGFEV
;
A
#
# COMPACT_ATOMS: atom_id res chain seq x y z
N MET A 1 -26.58 -15.84 2.55
CA MET A 1 -26.24 -14.95 1.42
C MET A 1 -25.64 -13.68 1.98
N SER A 2 -24.32 -13.63 2.12
CA SER A 2 -23.60 -12.45 2.59
C SER A 2 -23.68 -11.37 1.52
N SER A 3 -24.40 -10.27 1.79
CA SER A 3 -24.49 -9.12 0.90
C SER A 3 -23.14 -8.42 0.86
N LYS A 4 -22.31 -8.72 -0.14
CA LYS A 4 -21.06 -7.99 -0.38
C LYS A 4 -21.41 -6.55 -0.73
N LEU A 5 -21.07 -5.59 0.13
CA LEU A 5 -21.30 -4.16 -0.12
C LEU A 5 -20.22 -3.55 -1.03
N VAL A 6 -19.05 -4.19 -1.07
CA VAL A 6 -17.87 -3.76 -1.84
C VAL A 6 -17.58 -4.76 -2.98
N THR A 7 -17.23 -4.24 -4.15
CA THR A 7 -16.80 -4.99 -5.32
C THR A 7 -15.41 -4.56 -5.75
N GLU A 8 -14.57 -5.52 -6.09
CA GLU A 8 -13.24 -5.27 -6.65
C GLU A 8 -13.27 -5.52 -8.17
N PRO A 9 -12.71 -4.61 -9.00
CA PRO A 9 -12.56 -4.86 -10.43
C PRO A 9 -11.58 -5.99 -10.71
N SER A 10 -11.74 -6.67 -11.85
CA SER A 10 -10.77 -7.67 -12.32
C SER A 10 -9.42 -7.03 -12.65
N ILE A 11 -8.34 -7.81 -12.67
CA ILE A 11 -6.99 -7.34 -13.02
C ILE A 11 -6.98 -6.71 -14.42
N GLU A 12 -7.63 -7.31 -15.42
CA GLU A 12 -7.71 -6.73 -16.78
C GLU A 12 -8.39 -5.36 -16.74
N THR A 13 -9.48 -5.25 -15.97
CA THR A 13 -10.22 -4.00 -15.83
C THR A 13 -9.35 -2.92 -15.17
N LYS A 14 -8.58 -3.26 -14.13
CA LYS A 14 -7.64 -2.33 -13.48
C LYS A 14 -6.61 -1.80 -14.50
N ILE A 15 -5.98 -2.70 -15.25
CA ILE A 15 -4.96 -2.37 -16.26
C ILE A 15 -5.56 -1.50 -17.37
N GLU A 16 -6.65 -1.94 -18.00
CA GLU A 16 -7.29 -1.24 -19.12
C GLU A 16 -7.69 0.19 -18.72
N ARG A 17 -8.29 0.36 -17.53
CA ARG A 17 -8.72 1.67 -17.05
C ARG A 17 -7.54 2.58 -16.77
N MET A 18 -6.46 2.10 -16.16
CA MET A 18 -5.27 2.91 -15.93
C MET A 18 -4.59 3.31 -17.23
N GLN A 19 -4.45 2.38 -18.19
CA GLN A 19 -3.89 2.66 -19.51
C GLN A 19 -4.70 3.73 -20.26
N GLN A 20 -6.03 3.68 -20.21
CA GLN A 20 -6.89 4.72 -20.80
C GLN A 20 -6.65 6.10 -20.17
N ARG A 21 -6.40 6.16 -18.86
CA ARG A 21 -6.25 7.42 -18.12
C ARG A 21 -4.95 8.14 -18.44
N VAL A 22 -3.87 7.38 -18.60
CA VAL A 22 -2.55 7.90 -18.98
C VAL A 22 -2.32 7.90 -20.50
N ARG A 23 -3.34 7.57 -21.30
CA ARG A 23 -3.21 7.42 -22.77
C ARG A 23 -1.98 6.59 -23.16
N TRP A 24 -1.88 5.39 -22.59
CA TRP A 24 -0.73 4.51 -22.74
C TRP A 24 -0.34 4.31 -24.21
N GLN A 25 0.94 4.54 -24.53
CA GLN A 25 1.55 4.40 -25.86
C GLN A 25 0.87 5.25 -26.94
N HIS A 26 0.27 6.38 -26.56
CA HIS A 26 -0.31 7.32 -27.52
C HIS A 26 0.77 7.84 -28.50
N ARG A 27 0.41 8.04 -29.77
CA ARG A 27 1.34 8.44 -30.84
C ARG A 27 2.25 9.61 -30.45
N GLN A 28 1.68 10.69 -29.90
CA GLN A 28 2.43 11.88 -29.48
C GLN A 28 3.44 11.63 -28.35
N ILE A 29 3.23 10.58 -27.56
CA ILE A 29 4.14 10.14 -26.48
C ILE A 29 5.31 9.36 -27.08
N VAL A 30 5.00 8.37 -27.93
CA VAL A 30 5.99 7.53 -28.60
C VAL A 30 6.91 8.36 -29.49
N GLU A 31 6.36 9.26 -30.30
CA GLU A 31 7.13 10.15 -31.19
C GLU A 31 8.10 11.08 -30.43
N ARG A 32 7.81 11.36 -29.15
CA ARG A 32 8.67 12.18 -28.28
C ARG A 32 9.71 11.35 -27.51
N GLY A 33 9.70 10.02 -27.62
CA GLY A 33 10.57 9.16 -26.80
C GLY A 33 10.29 9.30 -25.30
N ILE A 34 9.02 9.50 -24.95
CA ILE A 34 8.59 9.62 -23.55
C ILE A 34 8.43 8.24 -22.93
N ASP A 35 9.09 8.06 -21.79
CA ASP A 35 8.89 6.94 -20.91
C ASP A 35 7.78 7.25 -19.91
N GLN A 36 6.61 6.66 -20.14
CA GLN A 36 5.44 6.81 -19.27
C GLN A 36 5.59 6.08 -17.93
N THR A 37 6.76 5.53 -17.61
CA THR A 37 7.04 4.88 -16.32
C THR A 37 8.16 5.58 -15.56
N SER A 38 8.73 6.66 -16.10
CA SER A 38 9.84 7.38 -15.47
C SER A 38 9.41 8.73 -14.91
N LEU A 39 9.90 9.02 -13.71
CA LEU A 39 9.72 10.26 -12.98
C LEU A 39 11.08 10.85 -12.62
N VAL A 40 11.22 12.17 -12.70
CA VAL A 40 12.37 12.93 -12.18
C VAL A 40 11.85 13.99 -11.23
N ILE A 41 12.38 14.01 -10.00
CA ILE A 41 12.07 15.04 -9.01
C ILE A 41 12.98 16.24 -9.25
N ASP A 42 12.38 17.36 -9.64
CA ASP A 42 13.07 18.62 -9.95
C ASP A 42 13.34 19.39 -8.65
N GLU A 43 14.36 18.94 -7.92
CA GLU A 43 14.77 19.51 -6.64
C GLU A 43 16.30 19.66 -6.55
N PRO A 44 16.82 20.78 -6.00
CA PRO A 44 18.22 20.92 -5.63
C PRO A 44 18.56 19.95 -4.47
N GLY A 45 19.13 18.80 -4.82
CA GLY A 45 19.53 17.75 -3.86
C GLY A 45 19.39 16.33 -4.41
N ALA A 46 18.77 16.14 -5.58
CA ALA A 46 18.64 14.81 -6.19
C ALA A 46 19.99 14.11 -6.48
N ALA A 47 21.09 14.87 -6.52
CA ALA A 47 22.46 14.35 -6.68
C ALA A 47 23.20 14.15 -5.34
N ASP A 48 22.58 14.46 -4.20
CA ASP A 48 23.21 14.26 -2.89
C ASP A 48 23.25 12.76 -2.57
N ASP A 49 24.45 12.23 -2.34
CA ASP A 49 24.64 10.82 -1.97
C ASP A 49 24.09 10.50 -0.57
N GLY A 50 23.87 11.51 0.28
CA GLY A 50 23.26 11.35 1.60
C GLY A 50 21.90 12.03 1.66
N PHE A 51 20.85 11.30 1.99
CA PHE A 51 19.51 11.88 2.13
C PHE A 51 18.60 11.03 3.02
N SER A 52 17.45 11.59 3.36
CA SER A 52 16.42 10.88 4.13
C SER A 52 15.08 10.99 3.43
N PHE A 53 14.22 9.99 3.63
CA PHE A 53 12.84 10.01 3.16
C PHE A 53 11.89 9.43 4.21
N LEU A 54 10.62 9.76 4.08
CA LEU A 54 9.57 9.29 4.99
C LEU A 54 8.76 8.18 4.33
N VAL A 55 8.17 7.30 5.13
CA VAL A 55 7.28 6.23 4.64
C VAL A 55 6.03 6.15 5.50
N VAL A 56 4.89 5.98 4.85
CA VAL A 56 3.58 5.82 5.47
C VAL A 56 2.72 4.87 4.63
N GLY A 57 1.75 4.18 5.22
CA GLY A 57 0.88 3.24 4.49
C GLY A 57 -0.44 3.05 5.19
N ASP A 58 -1.49 2.68 4.44
CA ASP A 58 -2.79 2.32 5.02
C ASP A 58 -3.36 3.40 5.97
N SER A 59 -3.14 4.66 5.59
CA SER A 59 -3.31 5.79 6.49
C SER A 59 -4.74 6.33 6.49
N GLY A 60 -5.47 6.22 5.38
CA GLY A 60 -6.67 7.00 5.06
C GLY A 60 -7.97 6.70 5.81
N THR A 61 -7.97 6.61 7.14
CA THR A 61 -9.19 6.34 7.93
C THR A 61 -9.94 7.61 8.37
N GLY A 62 -11.23 7.69 8.02
CA GLY A 62 -12.16 8.72 8.50
C GLY A 62 -12.96 8.34 9.74
N ARG A 63 -12.73 7.14 10.28
CA ARG A 63 -13.63 6.49 11.26
C ARG A 63 -13.58 7.06 12.66
N HIS A 64 -12.49 7.75 13.00
CA HIS A 64 -12.28 8.23 14.35
C HIS A 64 -12.83 9.65 14.47
N ARG A 65 -14.00 9.78 15.13
CA ARG A 65 -14.75 11.03 15.26
C ARG A 65 -14.06 12.08 16.15
N SER A 66 -13.29 11.63 17.13
CA SER A 66 -12.64 12.48 18.15
C SER A 66 -11.11 12.49 18.06
N SER A 67 -10.49 11.43 17.51
CA SER A 67 -9.04 11.22 17.57
C SER A 67 -8.53 10.38 16.40
N SER A 68 -8.01 11.02 15.34
CA SER A 68 -7.50 10.34 14.15
C SER A 68 -6.07 9.79 14.37
N PRO A 69 -5.84 8.46 14.39
CA PRO A 69 -4.50 7.88 14.43
C PRO A 69 -3.63 8.36 13.27
N GLN A 70 -4.23 8.51 12.09
CA GLN A 70 -3.57 9.04 10.90
C GLN A 70 -2.98 10.43 11.15
N ARG A 71 -3.73 11.33 11.80
CA ARG A 71 -3.21 12.66 12.12
C ARG A 71 -2.08 12.59 13.15
N GLN A 72 -2.18 11.71 14.14
CA GLN A 72 -1.14 11.52 15.15
C GLN A 72 0.16 11.02 14.53
N VAL A 73 0.08 10.09 13.56
CA VAL A 73 1.24 9.64 12.78
C VAL A 73 1.78 10.75 11.88
N ALA A 74 0.91 11.51 11.19
CA ALA A 74 1.34 12.66 10.39
C ALA A 74 2.09 13.70 11.23
N GLU A 75 1.67 13.94 12.48
CA GLU A 75 2.37 14.82 13.42
C GLU A 75 3.75 14.30 13.85
N GLN A 76 3.95 12.98 13.93
CA GLN A 76 5.31 12.43 14.12
C GLN A 76 6.18 12.66 12.87
N LEU A 77 5.63 12.42 11.68
CA LEU A 77 6.33 12.63 10.41
C LEU A 77 6.71 14.10 10.20
N LEU A 78 5.85 15.03 10.62
CA LEU A 78 6.08 16.48 10.51
C LEU A 78 7.35 16.95 11.20
N LYS A 79 7.78 16.30 12.28
CA LYS A 79 9.02 16.63 12.98
C LYS A 79 10.27 16.43 12.10
N HIS A 80 10.16 15.65 11.03
CA HIS A 80 11.26 15.29 10.15
C HIS A 80 11.08 15.82 8.72
N ILE A 81 9.95 16.43 8.39
CA ILE A 81 9.59 16.81 7.01
C ILE A 81 10.63 17.73 6.35
N ASP A 82 11.23 18.65 7.11
CA ASP A 82 12.23 19.60 6.62
C ASP A 82 13.58 18.95 6.31
N SER A 83 13.86 17.79 6.91
CA SER A 83 15.09 17.02 6.74
C SER A 83 14.95 15.82 5.79
N ALA A 84 13.72 15.54 5.34
CA ALA A 84 13.42 14.49 4.40
C ALA A 84 13.13 15.08 3.02
N ARG A 85 13.48 14.35 1.97
CA ARG A 85 13.35 14.81 0.59
C ARG A 85 11.96 14.52 0.00
N PHE A 86 11.37 13.41 0.38
CA PHE A 86 10.04 13.00 -0.06
C PHE A 86 9.42 12.01 0.93
N THR A 87 8.12 11.77 0.75
CA THR A 87 7.35 10.76 1.47
C THR A 87 6.86 9.69 0.49
N LEU A 88 7.17 8.41 0.74
CA LEU A 88 6.57 7.28 0.04
C LEU A 88 5.27 6.87 0.73
N HIS A 89 4.21 6.58 -0.04
CA HIS A 89 2.96 6.04 0.51
C HIS A 89 2.67 4.65 -0.06
N THR A 90 2.68 3.61 0.78
CA THR A 90 2.61 2.19 0.35
C THR A 90 1.19 1.70 0.01
N GLY A 91 0.32 2.59 -0.48
CA GLY A 91 -1.06 2.25 -0.90
C GLY A 91 -2.11 2.37 0.19
N ASP A 92 -3.37 2.19 -0.23
CA ASP A 92 -4.58 2.45 0.56
C ASP A 92 -4.59 3.86 1.14
N VAL A 93 -4.52 4.81 0.21
CA VAL A 93 -4.43 6.24 0.50
C VAL A 93 -5.69 6.75 1.18
N VAL A 94 -6.85 6.19 0.80
CA VAL A 94 -8.17 6.54 1.34
C VAL A 94 -9.04 5.31 1.54
N TYR A 95 -9.39 5.04 2.80
CA TYR A 95 -10.42 4.08 3.17
C TYR A 95 -11.81 4.72 3.14
N LEU A 96 -12.89 3.96 2.96
CA LEU A 96 -12.99 2.49 2.82
C LEU A 96 -13.05 1.99 1.37
N VAL A 97 -13.33 2.83 0.39
CA VAL A 97 -13.59 2.39 -1.00
C VAL A 97 -12.96 3.33 -2.02
N GLY A 98 -11.93 4.09 -1.62
CA GLY A 98 -11.21 4.96 -2.53
C GLY A 98 -12.07 6.08 -3.13
N SER A 99 -13.17 6.45 -2.48
CA SER A 99 -14.10 7.45 -3.02
C SER A 99 -13.48 8.83 -3.03
N ARG A 100 -13.77 9.61 -4.08
CA ARG A 100 -13.37 11.02 -4.17
C ARG A 100 -13.82 11.85 -2.95
N ASP A 101 -14.95 11.48 -2.34
CA ASP A 101 -15.53 12.24 -1.24
C ASP A 101 -14.81 11.93 0.09
N GLN A 102 -14.00 10.86 0.15
CA GLN A 102 -13.17 10.50 1.31
C GLN A 102 -11.86 11.30 1.35
N TYR A 103 -11.35 11.81 0.21
CA TYR A 103 -10.06 12.48 0.14
C TYR A 103 -9.93 13.67 1.08
N ARG A 104 -10.98 14.49 1.23
CA ARG A 104 -10.90 15.68 2.08
C ARG A 104 -10.61 15.32 3.53
N SER A 105 -11.38 14.40 4.11
CA SER A 105 -11.26 14.03 5.53
C SER A 105 -10.11 13.06 5.78
N ASN A 106 -9.81 12.19 4.83
CA ASN A 106 -8.95 11.02 5.03
C ASN A 106 -7.57 11.18 4.39
N PHE A 107 -7.29 12.30 3.72
CA PHE A 107 -5.97 12.57 3.14
C PHE A 107 -5.59 14.05 3.20
N ILE A 108 -6.40 14.93 2.61
CA ILE A 108 -6.09 16.37 2.52
C ILE A 108 -5.97 17.00 3.91
N LYS A 109 -6.95 16.77 4.80
CA LYS A 109 -6.92 17.34 6.15
C LYS A 109 -5.76 16.78 7.01
N PRO A 110 -5.53 15.45 7.10
CA PRO A 110 -4.44 14.90 7.89
C PRO A 110 -3.04 15.33 7.41
N TYR A 111 -2.84 15.49 6.10
CA TYR A 111 -1.56 15.85 5.47
C TYR A 111 -1.56 17.28 4.91
N GLN A 112 -2.34 18.19 5.50
CA GLN A 112 -2.49 19.56 5.00
C GLN A 112 -1.14 20.28 4.85
N GLU A 113 -0.18 20.02 5.72
CA GLU A 113 1.16 20.62 5.69
C GLU A 113 2.01 20.17 4.48
N TRP A 114 1.71 19.02 3.87
CA TRP A 114 2.35 18.58 2.63
C TRP A 114 1.84 19.35 1.40
N LEU A 115 0.71 20.04 1.52
CA LEU A 115 0.00 20.65 0.40
C LEU A 115 0.29 22.15 0.24
N VAL A 116 0.27 22.60 -1.01
CA VAL A 116 0.15 24.03 -1.32
C VAL A 116 -1.28 24.48 -0.95
N GLY A 117 -1.40 25.57 -0.19
CA GLY A 117 -2.69 26.05 0.33
C GLY A 117 -3.28 25.21 1.47
N GLY A 118 -2.48 24.34 2.09
CA GLY A 118 -2.91 23.46 3.19
C GLY A 118 -3.60 24.14 4.37
N ASP A 119 -3.20 25.38 4.69
CA ASP A 119 -3.80 26.18 5.77
C ASP A 119 -5.31 26.39 5.59
N ASP A 120 -5.80 26.28 4.35
CA ASP A 120 -7.22 26.27 4.01
C ASP A 120 -7.62 25.03 3.21
N TYR A 121 -7.26 23.85 3.75
CA TYR A 121 -7.48 22.53 3.16
C TYR A 121 -8.91 22.28 2.65
N ARG A 122 -9.92 23.00 3.18
CA ARG A 122 -11.33 22.85 2.79
C ARG A 122 -11.58 23.25 1.34
N HIS A 123 -10.77 24.15 0.79
CA HIS A 123 -10.86 24.62 -0.60
C HIS A 123 -9.99 23.83 -1.57
N ILE A 124 -9.17 22.89 -1.08
CA ILE A 124 -8.39 22.00 -1.93
C ILE A 124 -9.32 20.92 -2.49
N ALA A 125 -9.43 20.86 -3.82
CA ALA A 125 -10.11 19.78 -4.50
C ALA A 125 -9.19 18.55 -4.61
N TYR A 126 -9.74 17.35 -4.42
CA TYR A 126 -8.96 16.10 -4.44
C TYR A 126 -8.20 15.87 -5.76
N ASP A 127 -8.74 16.35 -6.89
CA ASP A 127 -8.15 16.22 -8.22
C ASP A 127 -7.24 17.39 -8.60
N ARG A 128 -6.99 18.33 -7.68
CA ARG A 128 -6.12 19.50 -7.86
C ARG A 128 -5.12 19.68 -6.73
N MET A 129 -4.82 18.60 -6.00
CA MET A 129 -3.77 18.62 -4.99
C MET A 129 -2.42 18.94 -5.64
N VAL A 130 -1.69 19.84 -5.00
CA VAL A 130 -0.30 20.15 -5.35
C VAL A 130 0.52 20.06 -4.07
N PHE A 131 1.62 19.30 -4.13
CA PHE A 131 2.43 18.99 -2.95
C PHE A 131 3.65 19.90 -2.88
N ARG A 132 3.85 20.59 -1.74
CA ARG A 132 5.09 21.34 -1.48
C ARG A 132 6.23 20.41 -1.04
N HIS A 133 5.90 19.36 -0.29
CA HIS A 133 6.79 18.26 0.04
C HIS A 133 6.32 17.04 -0.75
N PRO A 134 7.15 16.42 -1.61
CA PRO A 134 6.69 15.34 -2.48
C PRO A 134 6.06 14.18 -1.69
N ILE A 135 4.90 13.73 -2.14
CA ILE A 135 4.33 12.44 -1.73
C ILE A 135 4.17 11.54 -2.96
N LEU A 136 4.72 10.34 -2.88
CA LEU A 136 4.85 9.40 -3.98
C LEU A 136 4.09 8.10 -3.62
N PRO A 137 2.78 8.04 -3.85
CA PRO A 137 1.98 6.87 -3.54
C PRO A 137 2.11 5.74 -4.58
N VAL A 138 1.79 4.52 -4.15
CA VAL A 138 1.29 3.41 -4.97
C VAL A 138 -0.20 3.17 -4.69
N LEU A 139 -0.85 2.28 -5.46
CA LEU A 139 -2.24 1.89 -5.21
C LEU A 139 -2.32 0.69 -4.25
N GLY A 140 -3.25 0.76 -3.31
CA GLY A 140 -3.74 -0.41 -2.58
C GLY A 140 -5.07 -0.92 -3.11
N ASN A 141 -5.62 -1.97 -2.48
CA ASN A 141 -6.87 -2.55 -2.95
C ASN A 141 -8.08 -1.63 -2.69
N HIS A 142 -8.06 -0.84 -1.60
CA HIS A 142 -9.13 0.10 -1.31
C HIS A 142 -9.19 1.25 -2.32
N ASP A 143 -8.08 1.57 -2.98
CA ASP A 143 -8.03 2.56 -4.07
C ASP A 143 -8.75 2.07 -5.34
N TYR A 144 -9.01 0.76 -5.48
CA TYR A 144 -9.73 0.16 -6.62
C TYR A 144 -11.18 -0.23 -6.33
N TYR A 145 -11.58 -0.26 -5.06
CA TYR A 145 -12.90 -0.76 -4.65
C TYR A 145 -14.06 0.11 -5.14
N ASP A 146 -15.18 -0.55 -5.42
CA ASP A 146 -16.46 0.05 -5.77
C ASP A 146 -17.57 -0.42 -4.83
N LEU A 147 -18.66 0.34 -4.70
CA LEU A 147 -19.86 -0.08 -3.96
C LEU A 147 -20.91 -0.67 -4.91
N ILE A 148 -21.66 -1.69 -4.44
CA ILE A 148 -22.80 -2.20 -5.21
C ILE A 148 -23.92 -1.14 -5.26
N PRO A 149 -24.51 -0.85 -6.44
CA PRO A 149 -25.57 0.17 -6.58
C PRO A 149 -26.86 -0.05 -5.74
N LEU A 150 -27.06 -1.25 -5.17
CA LEU A 150 -28.35 -1.72 -4.63
C LEU A 150 -28.59 -1.42 -3.13
N VAL A 151 -27.69 -0.67 -2.48
CA VAL A 151 -27.85 -0.26 -1.06
C VAL A 151 -28.96 0.81 -0.88
N GLY A 152 -29.57 1.28 -1.97
CA GLY A 152 -30.65 2.28 -1.99
C GLY A 152 -32.00 1.85 -1.38
N LEU A 153 -32.11 0.70 -0.71
CA LEU A 153 -33.38 0.19 -0.15
C LEU A 153 -33.44 0.12 1.39
N LEU A 154 -32.45 0.65 2.12
CA LEU A 154 -32.43 0.56 3.60
C LEU A 154 -33.05 1.77 4.33
N SER A 155 -33.68 2.70 3.60
CA SER A 155 -34.38 3.87 4.18
C SER A 155 -35.62 3.52 5.02
N GLY A 156 -36.03 2.25 5.07
CA GLY A 156 -37.18 1.76 5.84
C GLY A 156 -36.84 0.97 7.12
N ILE A 157 -35.56 0.80 7.49
CA ILE A 157 -35.21 0.01 8.67
C ILE A 157 -35.29 0.84 9.94
N SER A 158 -36.26 0.52 10.80
CA SER A 158 -36.40 1.10 12.15
C SER A 158 -35.62 0.29 13.20
N GLY A 159 -35.19 0.97 14.27
CA GLY A 159 -34.62 0.33 15.47
C GLY A 159 -33.12 -0.02 15.42
N PRO A 160 -32.64 -0.91 16.33
CA PRO A 160 -31.23 -1.15 16.67
C PRO A 160 -30.34 -1.57 15.49
N LEU A 161 -30.94 -2.10 14.42
CA LEU A 161 -30.23 -2.42 13.18
C LEU A 161 -29.61 -1.17 12.52
N ARG A 162 -30.25 -0.01 12.64
CA ARG A 162 -29.74 1.27 12.14
C ARG A 162 -28.49 1.71 12.89
N TYR A 163 -28.37 1.40 14.19
CA TYR A 163 -27.19 1.72 15.00
C TYR A 163 -26.00 0.83 14.63
N ALA A 164 -26.24 -0.48 14.45
CA ALA A 164 -25.24 -1.42 13.96
C ALA A 164 -24.76 -1.10 12.51
N LEU A 165 -25.65 -0.58 11.67
CA LEU A 165 -25.29 -0.10 10.32
C LEU A 165 -24.54 1.24 10.35
N ARG A 166 -24.76 2.10 11.36
CA ARG A 166 -24.11 3.42 11.49
C ARG A 166 -22.64 3.37 11.85
N SER A 167 -22.20 2.29 12.50
CA SER A 167 -20.77 2.05 12.79
C SER A 167 -20.03 1.41 11.60
N TYR A 168 -20.75 0.75 10.69
CA TYR A 168 -20.20 0.16 9.46
C TYR A 168 -20.24 1.08 8.26
N LEU A 169 -21.27 1.91 8.19
CA LEU A 169 -21.51 2.89 7.16
C LEU A 169 -21.57 4.22 7.92
N ASP A 170 -20.49 5.00 7.90
CA ASP A 170 -20.66 6.43 8.06
C ASP A 170 -21.58 6.86 6.91
N LEU A 171 -22.88 6.97 7.22
CA LEU A 171 -23.95 7.29 6.28
C LEU A 171 -23.83 8.72 5.72
N ASP A 172 -22.79 9.46 6.12
CA ASP A 172 -22.35 10.72 5.54
C ASP A 172 -21.29 10.55 4.43
N VAL A 173 -20.81 9.33 4.17
CA VAL A 173 -19.85 9.02 3.09
C VAL A 173 -20.61 8.68 1.82
N SER A 174 -20.23 9.31 0.73
CA SER A 174 -20.98 9.27 -0.51
C SER A 174 -21.12 7.86 -1.10
N TRP A 175 -22.21 7.70 -1.83
CA TRP A 175 -22.74 6.55 -2.53
C TRP A 175 -21.87 6.02 -3.68
N ARG A 176 -20.62 6.49 -3.81
CA ARG A 176 -19.75 6.27 -4.97
C ARG A 176 -18.44 5.66 -4.49
N GLY A 177 -18.04 4.54 -5.10
CA GLY A 177 -16.70 3.98 -4.88
C GLY A 177 -15.61 4.74 -5.64
N SER A 178 -14.45 4.12 -5.79
CA SER A 178 -13.30 4.68 -6.51
C SER A 178 -13.53 4.84 -8.02
N HIS A 179 -14.58 4.21 -8.56
CA HIS A 179 -14.80 3.99 -9.98
C HIS A 179 -13.60 3.29 -10.64
N LYS A 180 -13.20 2.16 -10.04
CA LYS A 180 -12.08 1.32 -10.50
C LYS A 180 -10.77 2.13 -10.52
N GLY A 181 -10.48 2.84 -9.45
CA GLY A 181 -9.28 3.69 -9.29
C GLY A 181 -9.31 5.04 -10.01
N ASP A 182 -10.47 5.55 -10.44
CA ASP A 182 -10.55 6.85 -11.12
C ASP A 182 -10.24 8.01 -10.16
N ALA A 183 -10.70 7.90 -8.92
CA ALA A 183 -10.43 8.89 -7.89
C ALA A 183 -8.93 9.03 -7.62
N TYR A 184 -8.24 7.91 -7.40
CA TYR A 184 -6.77 7.87 -7.26
C TYR A 184 -6.08 8.47 -8.49
N ALA A 185 -6.50 8.05 -9.69
CA ALA A 185 -5.85 8.51 -10.90
C ALA A 185 -5.96 10.03 -11.11
N LYS A 186 -7.10 10.64 -10.76
CA LYS A 186 -7.27 12.10 -10.81
C LYS A 186 -6.52 12.82 -9.69
N ALA A 187 -6.37 12.17 -8.53
CA ALA A 187 -5.65 12.73 -7.39
C ALA A 187 -4.14 12.77 -7.63
N PHE A 188 -3.55 11.72 -8.20
CA PHE A 188 -2.10 11.56 -8.23
C PHE A 188 -1.49 11.43 -9.62
N LEU A 189 -2.16 10.81 -10.58
CA LEU A 189 -1.57 10.58 -11.90
C LEU A 189 -1.68 11.83 -12.79
N ASP A 190 -0.79 11.92 -13.78
CA ASP A 190 -0.97 12.83 -14.91
C ASP A 190 -2.12 12.29 -15.78
N TYR A 191 -3.34 12.74 -15.46
CA TYR A 191 -4.59 12.21 -16.01
C TYR A 191 -4.81 12.70 -17.46
N LEU A 192 -3.98 12.25 -18.38
CA LEU A 192 -3.95 12.68 -19.79
C LEU A 192 -5.27 12.47 -20.54
N LYS A 193 -6.16 11.59 -20.05
CA LYS A 193 -7.48 11.38 -20.65
C LYS A 193 -8.29 12.67 -20.82
N VAL A 194 -8.17 13.66 -19.92
CA VAL A 194 -8.90 14.93 -20.04
C VAL A 194 -8.20 15.99 -20.89
N VAL A 195 -6.92 15.80 -21.25
CA VAL A 195 -6.17 16.77 -22.05
C VAL A 195 -6.67 16.73 -23.50
N PRO A 196 -7.13 17.83 -24.10
CA PRO A 196 -7.57 17.84 -25.50
C PRO A 196 -6.48 17.37 -26.45
N GLU A 197 -6.86 16.66 -27.52
CA GLU A 197 -5.89 16.09 -28.49
C GLU A 197 -4.96 17.14 -29.10
N ALA A 198 -5.51 18.34 -29.39
CA ALA A 198 -4.76 19.47 -29.93
C ALA A 198 -3.74 20.07 -28.94
N GLU A 199 -3.96 19.89 -27.64
CA GLU A 199 -3.12 20.45 -26.57
C GLU A 199 -2.14 19.42 -26.00
N LEU A 200 -2.36 18.12 -26.29
CA LEU A 200 -1.56 17.03 -25.73
C LEU A 200 -0.06 17.24 -25.97
N GLY A 201 0.35 17.63 -27.18
CA GLY A 201 1.75 17.84 -27.49
C GLY A 201 2.40 18.93 -26.63
N MET A 202 1.70 20.05 -26.47
CA MET A 202 2.16 21.16 -25.61
C MET A 202 2.23 20.74 -24.14
N HIS A 203 1.25 20.00 -23.65
CA HIS A 203 1.25 19.44 -22.29
C HIS A 203 2.46 18.52 -22.07
N LEU A 204 2.70 17.59 -23.00
CA LEU A 204 3.84 16.68 -22.93
C LEU A 204 5.17 17.44 -22.96
N ASP A 205 5.28 18.48 -23.78
CA ASP A 205 6.49 19.30 -23.86
C ASP A 205 6.74 20.16 -22.61
N ALA A 206 5.67 20.58 -21.91
CA ALA A 206 5.79 21.31 -20.65
C ALA A 206 6.11 20.43 -19.44
N HIS A 207 5.59 19.20 -19.40
CA HIS A 207 5.62 18.36 -18.19
C HIS A 207 6.55 17.14 -18.27
N TYR A 208 6.87 16.66 -19.47
CA TYR A 208 7.85 15.58 -19.67
C TYR A 208 9.17 16.16 -20.20
N SER A 209 9.75 17.09 -19.46
CA SER A 209 10.92 17.88 -19.89
C SER A 209 12.25 17.30 -19.44
N SER A 210 12.28 16.62 -18.29
CA SER A 210 13.48 15.97 -17.75
C SER A 210 13.77 14.65 -18.45
N LYS A 211 14.99 14.15 -18.24
CA LYS A 211 15.42 12.83 -18.73
C LYS A 211 15.85 11.96 -17.57
N LEU A 212 15.53 10.67 -17.68
CA LEU A 212 16.14 9.62 -16.88
C LEU A 212 16.82 8.68 -17.86
N ASP A 213 18.14 8.54 -17.73
CA ASP A 213 19.00 7.95 -18.74
C ASP A 213 18.79 8.68 -20.09
N ASP A 214 18.30 8.01 -21.14
CA ASP A 214 18.10 8.61 -22.48
C ASP A 214 16.65 9.00 -22.81
N ALA A 215 15.68 8.57 -22.00
CA ALA A 215 14.26 8.78 -22.27
C ALA A 215 13.69 10.03 -21.58
N ARG A 216 12.72 10.69 -22.21
CA ARG A 216 12.00 11.81 -21.58
C ARG A 216 11.09 11.27 -20.47
N ALA A 217 11.18 11.86 -19.30
CA ALA A 217 10.47 11.45 -18.09
C ALA A 217 9.55 12.58 -17.60
N LEU A 218 8.51 12.21 -16.84
CA LEU A 218 7.65 13.20 -16.20
C LEU A 218 8.46 13.97 -15.14
N THR A 219 8.39 15.30 -15.20
CA THR A 219 9.11 16.19 -14.28
C THR A 219 8.22 16.56 -13.12
N TYR A 220 8.48 15.99 -11.94
CA TYR A 220 7.81 16.35 -10.70
C TYR A 220 8.41 17.65 -10.16
N ARG A 221 7.62 18.73 -10.13
CA ARG A 221 8.02 20.04 -9.62
C ARG A 221 7.29 20.32 -8.31
N PRO A 222 7.95 20.15 -7.14
CA PRO A 222 7.33 20.44 -5.85
C PRO A 222 6.76 21.86 -5.83
N GLY A 223 5.53 22.00 -5.35
CA GLY A 223 4.82 23.28 -5.30
C GLY A 223 4.10 23.70 -6.58
N GLU A 224 4.35 23.03 -7.72
CA GLU A 224 3.80 23.45 -9.02
C GLU A 224 3.09 22.32 -9.77
N PHE A 225 3.79 21.23 -10.08
CA PHE A 225 3.26 20.12 -10.85
C PHE A 225 3.75 18.80 -10.26
N THR A 226 2.86 18.14 -9.51
CA THR A 226 3.21 17.04 -8.61
C THR A 226 2.46 15.76 -8.95
N ARG A 227 2.44 15.44 -10.25
CA ARG A 227 1.77 14.25 -10.80
C ARG A 227 2.73 13.08 -10.95
N LEU A 228 2.18 11.87 -10.99
CA LEU A 228 2.87 10.62 -11.28
C LEU A 228 2.59 10.15 -12.71
N PRO A 229 3.55 9.48 -13.38
CA PRO A 229 3.41 9.17 -14.79
C PRO A 229 2.46 7.99 -15.06
N ASN A 230 2.36 7.04 -14.11
CA ASN A 230 1.59 5.81 -14.26
C ASN A 230 1.37 5.10 -12.91
N ARG A 231 0.56 4.03 -12.89
CA ARG A 231 0.27 3.21 -11.70
C ARG A 231 1.49 2.47 -11.14
N TYR A 232 2.51 2.28 -11.97
CA TYR A 232 3.84 1.77 -11.62
C TYR A 232 4.86 2.65 -12.30
N TYR A 233 5.94 2.97 -11.61
CA TYR A 233 6.92 3.96 -12.07
C TYR A 233 8.25 3.78 -11.37
N THR A 234 9.28 4.44 -11.91
CA THR A 234 10.61 4.49 -11.34
C THR A 234 11.16 5.92 -11.33
N PHE A 235 12.03 6.20 -10.37
CA PHE A 235 12.81 7.43 -10.29
C PHE A 235 14.15 7.15 -9.64
N ARG A 236 15.14 8.02 -9.88
CA ARG A 236 16.46 7.97 -9.25
C ARG A 236 16.64 9.18 -8.32
N TYR A 237 17.13 8.93 -7.11
CA TYR A 237 17.49 9.99 -6.16
C TYR A 237 18.72 9.57 -5.36
N GLY A 238 19.77 10.41 -5.34
CA GLY A 238 21.01 10.14 -4.61
C GLY A 238 21.69 8.82 -5.02
N GLY A 239 21.65 8.48 -6.31
CA GLY A 239 22.17 7.22 -6.85
C GLY A 239 21.34 5.97 -6.51
N ILE A 240 20.16 6.13 -5.90
CA ILE A 240 19.25 5.03 -5.58
C ILE A 240 18.11 4.98 -6.58
N ASP A 241 17.90 3.82 -7.21
CA ASP A 241 16.72 3.59 -8.04
C ASP A 241 15.55 3.10 -7.18
N PHE A 242 14.41 3.78 -7.30
CA PHE A 242 13.16 3.42 -6.64
C PHE A 242 12.20 2.81 -7.66
N PHE A 243 11.53 1.71 -7.29
CA PHE A 243 10.58 0.99 -8.14
C PHE A 243 9.22 0.87 -7.45
N ALA A 244 8.25 1.64 -7.95
CA ALA A 244 6.87 1.65 -7.49
C ALA A 244 6.06 0.60 -8.26
N LEU A 245 5.42 -0.36 -7.58
CA LEU A 245 4.61 -1.39 -8.23
C LEU A 245 3.13 -1.32 -7.82
N ASP A 246 2.26 -1.62 -8.78
CA ASP A 246 0.85 -1.89 -8.54
C ASP A 246 0.62 -3.40 -8.34
N SER A 247 0.84 -3.85 -7.10
CA SER A 247 0.61 -5.23 -6.66
C SER A 247 -0.83 -5.74 -6.85
N ASN A 248 -1.82 -4.85 -7.05
CA ASN A 248 -3.21 -5.24 -7.32
C ASN A 248 -3.42 -5.97 -8.65
N THR A 249 -2.38 -6.03 -9.48
CA THR A 249 -2.43 -6.57 -10.85
C THR A 249 -1.63 -7.87 -11.00
N PHE A 250 -1.04 -8.36 -9.90
CA PHE A 250 -0.38 -9.67 -9.84
C PHE A 250 -0.58 -10.36 -8.47
N ASN A 251 -1.69 -10.06 -7.79
CA ASN A 251 -2.07 -10.66 -6.51
C ASN A 251 -3.26 -11.62 -6.61
N GLN A 252 -3.57 -12.11 -7.82
CA GLN A 252 -4.62 -13.11 -8.01
C GLN A 252 -4.19 -14.41 -7.31
N PRO A 253 -4.99 -14.98 -6.39
CA PRO A 253 -4.58 -16.18 -5.67
C PRO A 253 -4.17 -17.32 -6.60
N LEU A 254 -3.14 -18.06 -6.16
CA LEU A 254 -2.67 -19.26 -6.83
C LEU A 254 -3.75 -20.36 -6.81
N PRO A 255 -3.72 -21.32 -7.77
CA PRO A 255 -4.60 -22.47 -7.72
C PRO A 255 -4.52 -23.19 -6.38
N ILE A 256 -5.68 -23.59 -5.84
CA ILE A 256 -5.78 -24.24 -4.54
C ILE A 256 -4.91 -25.51 -4.50
N ALA A 257 -3.98 -25.55 -3.55
CA ALA A 257 -3.17 -26.73 -3.27
C ALA A 257 -4.05 -27.93 -2.88
N ASN A 258 -3.63 -29.15 -3.19
CA ASN A 258 -4.36 -30.38 -2.86
C ASN A 258 -5.76 -30.53 -3.51
N GLY A 259 -6.07 -29.72 -4.53
CA GLY A 259 -7.29 -29.87 -5.35
C GLY A 259 -8.59 -29.79 -4.53
N GLU A 260 -9.45 -30.81 -4.64
CA GLU A 260 -10.74 -30.85 -3.93
C GLU A 260 -10.60 -30.87 -2.41
N ALA A 261 -9.55 -31.48 -1.86
CA ALA A 261 -9.35 -31.53 -0.41
C ALA A 261 -9.08 -30.13 0.16
N GLY A 262 -8.18 -29.36 -0.47
CA GLY A 262 -7.92 -27.96 -0.10
C GLY A 262 -9.15 -27.08 -0.31
N ARG A 263 -9.95 -27.33 -1.36
CA ARG A 263 -11.22 -26.62 -1.59
C ARG A 263 -12.22 -26.85 -0.46
N GLN A 264 -12.36 -28.09 0.02
CA GLN A 264 -13.22 -28.43 1.14
C GLN A 264 -12.74 -27.77 2.44
N GLU A 265 -11.43 -27.74 2.70
CA GLU A 265 -10.86 -27.09 3.87
C GLU A 265 -11.16 -25.59 3.91
N LEU A 266 -10.94 -24.89 2.80
CA LEU A 266 -11.28 -23.47 2.64
C LEU A 266 -12.79 -23.21 2.85
N GLN A 267 -13.66 -24.07 2.31
CA GLN A 267 -15.10 -23.96 2.53
C GLN A 267 -15.48 -24.11 4.01
N GLN A 268 -14.90 -25.08 4.72
CA GLN A 268 -15.12 -25.27 6.15
C GLN A 268 -14.59 -24.07 6.96
N GLN A 269 -13.43 -23.54 6.60
CA GLN A 269 -12.88 -22.33 7.22
C GLN A 269 -13.81 -21.13 7.03
N CYS A 270 -14.34 -20.92 5.81
CA CYS A 270 -15.31 -19.88 5.53
C CYS A 270 -16.55 -20.00 6.42
N GLN A 271 -17.11 -21.21 6.56
CA GLN A 271 -18.27 -21.46 7.43
C GLN A 271 -17.96 -21.16 8.90
N ARG A 272 -16.80 -21.58 9.41
CA ARG A 272 -16.36 -21.28 10.79
C ARG A 272 -16.26 -19.76 11.03
N LEU A 273 -15.71 -19.03 10.05
CA LEU A 273 -15.59 -17.58 10.12
C LEU A 273 -16.95 -16.88 10.08
N GLU A 274 -17.89 -17.33 9.23
CA GLU A 274 -19.25 -16.79 9.19
C GLU A 274 -19.99 -16.98 10.53
N VAL A 275 -19.85 -18.14 11.17
CA VAL A 275 -20.42 -18.40 12.51
C VAL A 275 -19.80 -17.44 13.54
N LYS A 276 -18.47 -17.33 13.57
CA LYS A 276 -17.75 -16.43 14.48
C LYS A 276 -18.16 -14.97 14.27
N LYS A 277 -18.35 -14.54 13.02
CA LYS A 277 -18.86 -13.20 12.68
C LYS A 277 -20.26 -12.99 13.25
N ALA A 278 -21.17 -13.95 13.06
CA ALA A 278 -22.53 -13.86 13.57
C ALA A 278 -22.56 -13.72 15.10
N ASP A 279 -21.70 -14.44 15.82
CA ASP A 279 -21.60 -14.35 17.27
C ASP A 279 -21.05 -12.99 17.74
N LEU A 280 -20.05 -12.43 17.05
CA LEU A 280 -19.55 -11.08 17.34
C LEU A 280 -20.62 -10.01 17.07
N LEU A 281 -21.39 -10.14 15.99
CA LEU A 281 -22.49 -9.22 15.68
C LEU A 281 -23.60 -9.29 16.74
N ARG A 282 -23.92 -10.49 17.26
CA ARG A 282 -24.85 -10.66 18.38
C ARG A 282 -24.32 -9.98 19.64
N GLN A 283 -23.04 -10.18 19.97
CA GLN A 283 -22.40 -9.51 21.12
C GLN A 283 -22.45 -7.98 20.98
N ALA A 284 -22.20 -7.45 19.78
CA ALA A 284 -22.32 -6.03 19.49
C ALA A 284 -23.77 -5.53 19.65
N GLY A 285 -24.74 -6.26 19.11
CA GLY A 285 -26.16 -5.88 19.15
C GLY A 285 -26.83 -5.98 20.52
N MET A 286 -26.29 -6.79 21.43
CA MET A 286 -26.77 -6.92 22.82
C MET A 286 -26.20 -5.87 23.76
N LYS A 287 -25.15 -5.13 23.37
CA LYS A 287 -24.53 -4.09 24.20
C LYS A 287 -25.17 -2.72 23.93
N VAL A 288 -25.56 -2.02 25.00
CA VAL A 288 -25.85 -0.59 24.96
C VAL A 288 -24.52 0.12 25.16
N PHE A 289 -23.89 0.57 24.08
CA PHE A 289 -22.64 1.32 24.17
C PHE A 289 -22.92 2.73 24.70
N THR A 290 -22.24 3.09 25.77
CA THR A 290 -22.14 4.46 26.28
C THR A 290 -20.92 5.15 25.66
N PRO A 291 -20.81 6.50 25.71
CA PRO A 291 -19.62 7.20 25.19
C PRO A 291 -18.29 6.75 25.83
N SER A 292 -18.32 6.14 27.02
CA SER A 292 -17.13 5.55 27.65
C SER A 292 -16.71 4.19 27.09
N ASP A 293 -17.49 3.60 26.18
CA ASP A 293 -17.25 2.27 25.61
C ASP A 293 -16.65 2.30 24.19
N GLU A 294 -16.15 3.46 23.74
CA GLU A 294 -15.62 3.65 22.37
C GLU A 294 -14.53 2.63 22.01
N ASP A 295 -13.58 2.36 22.92
CA ASP A 295 -12.50 1.40 22.67
C ASP A 295 -13.00 -0.06 22.57
N GLU A 296 -14.02 -0.44 23.35
CA GLU A 296 -14.62 -1.78 23.24
C GLU A 296 -15.41 -1.96 21.94
N GLN A 297 -16.14 -0.91 21.53
CA GLN A 297 -16.88 -0.90 20.28
C GLN A 297 -15.93 -0.98 19.08
N GLU A 298 -14.84 -0.23 19.14
CA GLU A 298 -13.76 -0.27 18.15
C GLU A 298 -13.15 -1.68 18.09
N GLU A 299 -12.83 -2.30 19.23
CA GLU A 299 -12.27 -3.66 19.25
C GLU A 299 -13.17 -4.70 18.57
N ILE A 300 -14.49 -4.65 18.83
CA ILE A 300 -15.44 -5.57 18.21
C ILE A 300 -15.51 -5.33 16.69
N THR A 301 -15.55 -4.07 16.27
CA THR A 301 -15.61 -3.69 14.86
C THR A 301 -14.37 -4.15 14.11
N GLU A 302 -13.18 -3.90 14.66
CA GLU A 302 -11.91 -4.38 14.12
C GLU A 302 -11.90 -5.90 13.93
N ARG A 303 -12.41 -6.66 14.91
CA ARG A 303 -12.45 -8.13 14.83
C ARG A 303 -13.38 -8.64 13.74
N ILE A 304 -14.52 -7.99 13.53
CA ILE A 304 -15.44 -8.38 12.46
C ILE A 304 -14.81 -8.08 11.09
N GLU A 305 -14.11 -6.97 10.95
CA GLU A 305 -13.42 -6.62 9.70
C GLU A 305 -12.31 -7.59 9.35
N ALA A 306 -11.51 -8.00 10.33
CA ALA A 306 -10.52 -9.06 10.12
C ALA A 306 -11.18 -10.34 9.58
N ILE A 307 -12.36 -10.69 10.10
CA ILE A 307 -13.11 -11.86 9.62
C ILE A 307 -13.63 -11.63 8.20
N ASP A 308 -14.14 -10.45 7.89
CA ASP A 308 -14.63 -10.12 6.54
C ASP A 308 -13.52 -10.13 5.49
N GLU A 309 -12.33 -9.63 5.83
CA GLU A 309 -11.15 -9.73 4.98
C GLU A 309 -10.76 -11.21 4.73
N GLN A 310 -10.74 -12.05 5.77
CA GLN A 310 -10.45 -13.48 5.61
C GLN A 310 -11.50 -14.21 4.77
N ILE A 311 -12.79 -13.94 4.99
CA ILE A 311 -13.86 -14.52 4.16
C ILE A 311 -13.72 -14.08 2.70
N ASN A 312 -13.38 -12.81 2.46
CA ASN A 312 -13.17 -12.30 1.11
C ASN A 312 -11.98 -12.97 0.44
N ASP A 313 -10.85 -13.14 1.14
CA ASP A 313 -9.68 -13.86 0.62
C ASP A 313 -10.03 -15.32 0.27
N ILE A 314 -10.64 -16.06 1.20
CA ILE A 314 -11.09 -17.44 0.93
C ILE A 314 -12.04 -17.49 -0.26
N THR A 315 -12.95 -16.53 -0.39
CA THR A 315 -13.85 -16.47 -1.54
C THR A 315 -13.10 -16.23 -2.85
N LYS A 316 -12.06 -15.39 -2.85
CA LYS A 316 -11.20 -15.18 -4.02
C LYS A 316 -10.46 -16.46 -4.39
N GLN A 317 -9.90 -17.18 -3.41
CA GLN A 317 -9.25 -18.48 -3.63
C GLN A 317 -10.23 -19.52 -4.19
N LEU A 318 -11.43 -19.63 -3.63
CA LEU A 318 -12.46 -20.56 -4.12
C LEU A 318 -12.95 -20.24 -5.54
N ASN A 319 -12.91 -18.97 -5.94
CA ASN A 319 -13.34 -18.50 -7.26
C ASN A 319 -12.18 -18.37 -8.25
N SER A 320 -10.93 -18.60 -7.85
CA SER A 320 -9.78 -18.48 -8.76
C SER A 320 -9.95 -19.48 -9.92
N SER A 321 -10.04 -18.96 -11.15
CA SER A 321 -10.04 -19.77 -12.36
C SER A 321 -8.70 -20.48 -12.54
N ARG A 322 -8.68 -21.58 -13.31
CA ARG A 322 -7.42 -22.23 -13.73
C ARG A 322 -6.54 -21.32 -14.60
N LEU A 323 -7.15 -20.35 -15.29
CA LEU A 323 -6.44 -19.33 -16.05
C LEU A 323 -6.20 -18.13 -15.13
N GLN A 324 -4.94 -17.87 -14.82
CA GLN A 324 -4.52 -16.70 -14.05
C GLN A 324 -4.33 -15.52 -14.99
N THR A 325 -5.07 -14.45 -14.74
CA THR A 325 -4.75 -13.15 -15.32
C THR A 325 -3.72 -12.48 -14.42
N VAL A 326 -2.53 -12.24 -14.96
CA VAL A 326 -1.44 -11.54 -14.28
C VAL A 326 -0.88 -10.48 -15.23
N ASP A 327 -0.44 -9.37 -14.65
CA ASP A 327 0.17 -8.27 -15.37
C ASP A 327 1.63 -8.56 -15.75
N THR A 328 1.80 -9.40 -16.77
CA THR A 328 3.11 -9.77 -17.29
C THR A 328 3.91 -8.56 -17.77
N ALA A 329 3.24 -7.52 -18.30
CA ALA A 329 3.90 -6.31 -18.77
C ALA A 329 4.61 -5.57 -17.63
N GLN A 330 3.95 -5.40 -16.48
CA GLN A 330 4.59 -4.79 -15.31
C GLN A 330 5.70 -5.69 -14.72
N LEU A 331 5.50 -7.01 -14.68
CA LEU A 331 6.51 -7.94 -14.15
C LEU A 331 7.78 -7.96 -15.03
N TYR A 332 7.62 -7.95 -16.36
CA TYR A 332 8.75 -7.82 -17.28
C TYR A 332 9.39 -6.44 -17.22
N TRP A 333 8.59 -5.38 -17.10
CA TRP A 333 9.13 -4.04 -16.85
C TRP A 333 10.02 -4.02 -15.60
N LEU A 334 9.58 -4.62 -14.48
CA LEU A 334 10.39 -4.68 -13.26
C LEU A 334 11.69 -5.47 -13.48
N ARG A 335 11.60 -6.65 -14.10
CA ARG A 335 12.78 -7.47 -14.46
C ARG A 335 13.80 -6.64 -15.25
N ASP A 336 13.35 -6.05 -16.36
CA ASP A 336 14.23 -5.34 -17.29
C ASP A 336 14.83 -4.09 -16.64
N ARG A 337 14.06 -3.39 -15.79
CA ARG A 337 14.54 -2.23 -15.05
C ARG A 337 15.55 -2.58 -13.97
N LEU A 338 15.36 -3.66 -13.24
CA LEU A 338 16.33 -4.13 -12.25
C LEU A 338 17.64 -4.55 -12.93
N ILE A 339 17.56 -5.24 -14.07
CA ILE A 339 18.75 -5.59 -14.88
C ILE A 339 19.48 -4.33 -15.34
N ALA A 340 18.77 -3.39 -15.95
CA ALA A 340 19.36 -2.12 -16.40
C ALA A 340 19.96 -1.32 -15.24
N SER A 341 19.30 -1.33 -14.08
CA SER A 341 19.78 -0.69 -12.86
C SER A 341 21.08 -1.33 -12.37
N TRP A 342 21.23 -2.65 -12.40
CA TRP A 342 22.49 -3.36 -12.08
C TRP A 342 23.61 -3.09 -13.09
N GLN A 343 23.27 -2.87 -14.35
CA GLN A 343 24.23 -2.56 -15.40
C GLN A 343 24.67 -1.08 -15.40
N ASN A 344 23.95 -0.21 -14.69
CA ASN A 344 24.28 1.21 -14.60
C ASN A 344 25.25 1.46 -13.42
N PRO A 345 26.51 1.88 -13.69
CA PRO A 345 27.51 2.11 -12.64
C PRO A 345 27.21 3.34 -11.75
N GLU A 346 26.30 4.23 -12.16
CA GLU A 346 25.86 5.37 -11.34
C GLU A 346 24.85 4.95 -10.26
N VAL A 347 24.27 3.75 -10.38
CA VAL A 347 23.30 3.24 -9.42
C VAL A 347 24.00 2.45 -8.33
N ARG A 348 23.92 2.95 -7.11
CA ARG A 348 24.54 2.33 -5.94
C ARG A 348 23.58 1.47 -5.12
N GLY A 349 22.27 1.71 -5.23
CA GLY A 349 21.25 0.89 -4.55
C GLY A 349 19.85 0.95 -5.18
N ARG A 350 18.96 0.08 -4.71
CA ARG A 350 17.65 -0.25 -5.29
C ARG A 350 16.62 -0.43 -4.20
N VAL A 351 15.50 0.27 -4.30
CA VAL A 351 14.38 0.18 -3.36
C VAL A 351 13.09 -0.16 -4.10
N LEU A 352 12.38 -1.19 -3.67
CA LEU A 352 11.04 -1.52 -4.18
C LEU A 352 9.99 -1.01 -3.19
N PHE A 353 8.86 -0.51 -3.70
CA PHE A 353 7.72 -0.21 -2.85
C PHE A 353 6.39 -0.49 -3.56
N PHE A 354 5.48 -1.17 -2.85
CA PHE A 354 4.19 -1.61 -3.38
C PHE A 354 3.27 -2.06 -2.25
N HIS A 355 1.97 -2.22 -2.50
CA HIS A 355 1.02 -2.40 -1.41
C HIS A 355 1.02 -3.76 -0.69
N HIS A 356 0.80 -4.87 -1.41
CA HIS A 356 0.61 -6.19 -0.77
C HIS A 356 1.96 -6.84 -0.43
N PRO A 357 2.30 -7.12 0.84
CA PRO A 357 3.59 -7.68 1.21
C PRO A 357 3.67 -9.17 0.85
N PRO A 358 4.79 -9.66 0.29
CA PRO A 358 5.00 -11.09 0.06
C PRO A 358 5.41 -11.82 1.34
N TYR A 359 6.01 -11.12 2.31
CA TYR A 359 6.41 -11.65 3.61
C TYR A 359 5.84 -10.76 4.70
N VAL A 360 5.11 -11.33 5.65
CA VAL A 360 4.54 -10.60 6.78
C VAL A 360 4.16 -11.57 7.89
N THR A 361 4.30 -11.17 9.15
CA THR A 361 3.96 -11.99 10.33
C THR A 361 2.66 -11.54 11.02
N GLU A 362 1.95 -10.59 10.44
CA GLU A 362 0.60 -10.20 10.86
C GLU A 362 -0.38 -11.38 10.72
N ALA A 363 -1.18 -11.59 11.76
CA ALA A 363 -2.02 -12.76 11.96
C ALA A 363 -3.09 -13.05 10.89
N THR A 364 -3.47 -12.07 10.08
CA THR A 364 -4.52 -12.20 9.06
C THR A 364 -4.02 -12.19 7.63
N LYS A 365 -2.80 -11.66 7.37
CA LYS A 365 -2.23 -11.51 6.03
C LYS A 365 -1.16 -12.55 5.67
N TRP A 366 -0.52 -13.19 6.65
CA TRP A 366 0.68 -14.01 6.42
C TRP A 366 0.45 -15.22 5.50
N ASP A 367 -0.74 -15.83 5.54
CA ASP A 367 -1.15 -16.99 4.75
C ASP A 367 -2.20 -16.67 3.67
N GLN A 368 -2.45 -15.39 3.39
CA GLN A 368 -3.45 -15.00 2.38
C GLN A 368 -3.05 -15.43 0.98
N GLY A 369 -4.05 -15.84 0.19
CA GLY A 369 -3.82 -16.25 -1.21
C GLY A 369 -3.19 -15.13 -2.04
N GLN A 370 -3.55 -13.87 -1.76
CA GLN A 370 -2.95 -12.69 -2.41
C GLN A 370 -1.47 -12.48 -2.03
N THR A 371 -1.13 -12.62 -0.75
CA THR A 371 0.25 -12.55 -0.23
C THR A 371 1.14 -13.59 -0.90
N LEU A 372 0.68 -14.85 -0.96
CA LEU A 372 1.41 -15.95 -1.58
C LEU A 372 1.56 -15.78 -3.11
N ALA A 373 0.53 -15.27 -3.78
CA ALA A 373 0.61 -14.97 -5.22
C ALA A 373 1.63 -13.88 -5.55
N VAL A 374 1.66 -12.80 -4.76
CA VAL A 374 2.66 -11.74 -4.91
C VAL A 374 4.07 -12.29 -4.68
N ARG A 375 4.28 -13.10 -3.64
CA ARG A 375 5.57 -13.78 -3.39
C ARG A 375 5.98 -14.62 -4.60
N HIS A 376 5.08 -15.47 -5.10
CA HIS A 376 5.35 -16.35 -6.23
C HIS A 376 5.79 -15.60 -7.49
N HIS A 377 5.03 -14.57 -7.89
CA HIS A 377 5.34 -13.81 -9.10
C HIS A 377 6.58 -12.93 -8.96
N LEU A 378 6.83 -12.37 -7.77
CA LEU A 378 8.06 -11.60 -7.53
C LEU A 378 9.30 -12.50 -7.51
N ARG A 379 9.23 -13.70 -6.91
CA ARG A 379 10.33 -14.67 -6.99
C ARG A 379 10.69 -14.99 -8.43
N GLN A 380 9.70 -15.26 -9.29
CA GLN A 380 9.95 -15.51 -10.72
C GLN A 380 10.67 -14.34 -11.40
N VAL A 381 10.30 -13.10 -11.08
CA VAL A 381 10.97 -11.91 -11.61
C VAL A 381 12.40 -11.82 -11.08
N LEU A 382 12.59 -11.96 -9.77
CA LEU A 382 13.90 -11.84 -9.13
C LEU A 382 14.85 -12.96 -9.56
N ASP A 383 14.37 -14.20 -9.69
CA ASP A 383 15.13 -15.33 -10.24
C ASP A 383 15.62 -15.02 -11.67
N ALA A 384 14.75 -14.44 -12.50
CA ALA A 384 15.12 -14.03 -13.85
C ALA A 384 16.14 -12.87 -13.85
N VAL A 385 16.10 -11.98 -12.86
CA VAL A 385 17.13 -10.94 -12.70
C VAL A 385 18.45 -11.56 -12.27
N VAL A 386 18.46 -12.45 -11.25
CA VAL A 386 19.68 -13.16 -10.79
C VAL A 386 20.36 -13.83 -11.96
N ALA A 387 19.62 -14.54 -12.81
CA ALA A 387 20.17 -15.23 -13.98
C ALA A 387 20.97 -14.31 -14.92
N GLU A 388 20.63 -13.02 -14.99
CA GLU A 388 21.26 -12.04 -15.88
C GLU A 388 22.36 -11.22 -15.20
N VAL A 389 22.29 -11.04 -13.86
CA VAL A 389 23.18 -10.12 -13.14
C VAL A 389 24.06 -10.77 -12.10
N ALA A 390 24.03 -12.10 -11.93
CA ALA A 390 24.79 -12.82 -10.89
C ALA A 390 26.29 -12.44 -10.85
N ASP A 391 26.92 -12.29 -12.02
CA ASP A 391 28.33 -11.89 -12.12
C ASP A 391 28.61 -10.47 -11.60
N ILE A 392 27.59 -9.60 -11.60
CA ILE A 392 27.65 -8.20 -11.17
C ILE A 392 27.21 -8.06 -9.71
N SER A 393 26.10 -8.70 -9.34
CA SER A 393 25.53 -8.62 -7.99
C SER A 393 26.39 -9.36 -6.97
N GLN A 394 27.09 -10.42 -7.40
CA GLN A 394 27.85 -11.31 -6.52
C GLN A 394 26.94 -11.78 -5.37
N ASP A 395 27.38 -11.64 -4.12
CA ASP A 395 26.61 -12.04 -2.92
C ASP A 395 25.67 -10.94 -2.38
N ARG A 396 25.54 -9.80 -3.08
CA ARG A 396 24.63 -8.73 -2.65
C ARG A 396 23.18 -9.10 -2.94
N PRO A 397 22.23 -8.83 -2.02
CA PRO A 397 20.81 -8.89 -2.33
C PRO A 397 20.48 -8.03 -3.57
N LEU A 398 19.55 -8.51 -4.41
CA LEU A 398 19.17 -7.79 -5.64
C LEU A 398 18.56 -6.41 -5.38
N VAL A 399 17.99 -6.22 -4.19
CA VAL A 399 17.31 -5.01 -3.73
C VAL A 399 17.75 -4.73 -2.30
N ASP A 400 18.09 -3.47 -2.02
CA ASP A 400 18.61 -3.06 -0.70
C ASP A 400 17.49 -2.84 0.33
N LEU A 401 16.25 -2.55 -0.11
CA LEU A 401 15.08 -2.43 0.77
C LEU A 401 13.76 -2.61 0.00
N VAL A 402 12.80 -3.32 0.61
CA VAL A 402 11.43 -3.39 0.10
C VAL A 402 10.44 -2.82 1.12
N LEU A 403 9.55 -1.94 0.67
CA LEU A 403 8.55 -1.26 1.49
C LEU A 403 7.12 -1.64 1.08
N ASN A 404 6.31 -2.11 2.03
CA ASN A 404 4.95 -2.54 1.78
C ASN A 404 3.88 -1.93 2.70
N GLY A 405 2.60 -2.20 2.44
CA GLY A 405 1.45 -1.81 3.25
C GLY A 405 0.56 -3.02 3.55
N HIS A 406 -0.77 -2.86 3.44
CA HIS A 406 -1.86 -3.86 3.50
C HIS A 406 -2.06 -4.57 4.83
N ALA A 407 -0.98 -5.04 5.45
CA ALA A 407 -1.00 -5.56 6.80
C ALA A 407 -0.88 -4.41 7.79
N HIS A 408 -1.92 -4.24 8.64
CA HIS A 408 -2.02 -3.09 9.53
C HIS A 408 -1.10 -3.22 10.76
N CYS A 409 0.20 -3.10 10.52
CA CYS A 409 1.28 -3.14 11.49
C CYS A 409 2.54 -2.46 10.90
N LEU A 410 3.53 -2.22 11.75
CA LEU A 410 4.92 -2.19 11.32
C LEU A 410 5.51 -3.58 11.51
N ASP A 411 6.10 -4.15 10.47
CA ASP A 411 6.81 -5.42 10.57
C ASP A 411 8.10 -5.34 9.74
N TYR A 412 9.26 -5.44 10.40
CA TYR A 412 10.55 -5.58 9.72
C TYR A 412 10.89 -7.06 9.64
N VAL A 413 10.87 -7.59 8.43
CA VAL A 413 11.15 -8.99 8.12
C VAL A 413 12.41 -9.07 7.27
N ARG A 414 13.30 -10.00 7.59
CA ARG A 414 14.43 -10.35 6.71
C ARG A 414 14.22 -11.76 6.18
N THR A 415 14.35 -11.91 4.88
CA THR A 415 14.38 -13.24 4.24
C THR A 415 15.70 -13.93 4.53
N GLY A 416 15.67 -15.26 4.65
CA GLY A 416 16.87 -16.08 4.77
C GLY A 416 17.45 -16.43 3.40
N ASP A 417 18.17 -17.54 3.34
CA ASP A 417 18.49 -18.20 2.07
C ASP A 417 17.26 -18.97 1.58
N THR A 418 16.47 -18.31 0.73
CA THR A 418 15.23 -18.87 0.17
C THR A 418 15.47 -19.79 -1.01
N GLY A 419 16.70 -19.86 -1.54
CA GLY A 419 17.00 -20.49 -2.82
C GLY A 419 16.49 -19.71 -4.04
N HIS A 420 15.97 -18.50 -3.85
CA HIS A 420 15.43 -17.62 -4.88
C HIS A 420 16.12 -16.24 -4.86
N GLY A 421 15.89 -15.43 -5.89
CA GLY A 421 16.41 -14.07 -5.99
C GLY A 421 15.88 -13.08 -4.94
N ASP A 422 14.97 -13.52 -4.07
CA ASP A 422 14.52 -12.76 -2.91
C ASP A 422 15.31 -13.03 -1.62
N ALA A 423 16.37 -13.85 -1.68
CA ALA A 423 17.19 -14.19 -0.52
C ALA A 423 17.87 -12.98 0.12
N ASN A 424 17.93 -12.97 1.46
CA ASN A 424 18.60 -11.98 2.30
C ASN A 424 18.13 -10.52 2.15
N ILE A 425 17.00 -10.28 1.47
CA ILE A 425 16.39 -8.96 1.30
C ILE A 425 15.68 -8.52 2.59
N PRO A 426 15.85 -7.25 3.01
CA PRO A 426 15.05 -6.65 4.07
C PRO A 426 13.69 -6.14 3.53
N TRP A 427 12.62 -6.54 4.20
CA TRP A 427 11.23 -6.21 3.90
C TRP A 427 10.63 -5.45 5.08
N VAL A 428 10.03 -4.30 4.82
CA VAL A 428 9.42 -3.47 5.86
C VAL A 428 7.98 -3.13 5.49
N ILE A 429 7.08 -3.68 6.28
CA ILE A 429 5.64 -3.55 6.13
C ILE A 429 5.22 -2.34 6.95
N CYS A 430 4.68 -1.31 6.29
CA CYS A 430 4.37 0.00 6.84
C CYS A 430 2.87 0.31 6.87
N GLY A 431 2.01 -0.71 7.03
CA GLY A 431 0.55 -0.54 7.00
C GLY A 431 -0.06 -0.09 8.33
N GLY A 432 0.75 0.19 9.36
CA GLY A 432 0.29 0.58 10.68
C GLY A 432 -0.01 2.06 10.88
N SER A 433 -0.22 2.87 9.82
CA SER A 433 -0.22 4.33 9.94
C SER A 433 -1.58 4.99 10.18
N GLY A 434 -2.68 4.23 10.21
CA GLY A 434 -3.98 4.83 10.48
C GLY A 434 -5.10 3.82 10.68
N TYR A 435 -5.20 2.84 9.79
CA TYR A 435 -6.27 1.85 9.84
C TYR A 435 -5.97 0.72 10.86
N SER A 436 -7.01 0.31 11.57
CA SER A 436 -7.08 -0.74 12.60
C SER A 436 -5.91 -1.72 12.74
N LEU A 437 -5.02 -1.46 13.70
CA LEU A 437 -3.84 -2.30 13.94
C LEU A 437 -4.17 -3.77 14.25
N ARG A 438 -3.31 -4.66 13.77
CA ARG A 438 -3.42 -6.09 13.95
C ARG A 438 -2.30 -6.68 14.81
N ARG A 439 -2.48 -7.93 15.21
CA ARG A 439 -1.54 -8.67 16.08
C ARG A 439 -0.58 -9.49 15.22
N GLN A 440 0.61 -9.74 15.74
CA GLN A 440 1.47 -10.78 15.17
C GLN A 440 0.77 -12.14 15.32
N ARG A 441 1.01 -13.03 14.36
CA ARG A 441 0.55 -14.42 14.40
C ARG A 441 1.08 -15.15 15.63
N ARG A 442 0.40 -16.22 16.05
CA ARG A 442 0.69 -16.91 17.32
C ARG A 442 1.93 -17.81 17.26
N GLU A 443 2.26 -18.26 16.05
CA GLU A 443 3.40 -19.07 15.68
C GLU A 443 4.72 -18.31 15.85
N GLY A 444 4.65 -16.99 16.06
CA GLY A 444 5.82 -16.15 16.31
C GLY A 444 6.45 -15.62 15.01
N PRO A 445 7.70 -15.13 15.10
CA PRO A 445 8.29 -14.30 14.06
C PRO A 445 8.80 -15.06 12.83
N GLU A 446 8.87 -16.39 12.85
CA GLU A 446 9.55 -17.18 11.79
C GLU A 446 8.57 -17.74 10.74
N LEU A 447 8.58 -17.19 9.54
CA LEU A 447 7.81 -17.73 8.41
C LEU A 447 8.50 -19.00 7.89
N ILE A 448 7.72 -20.07 7.76
CA ILE A 448 8.17 -21.38 7.31
C ILE A 448 7.41 -21.73 6.03
N GLU A 449 8.09 -22.28 5.03
CA GLU A 449 7.48 -22.88 3.85
C GLU A 449 7.61 -24.40 3.91
N ASP A 450 6.51 -25.08 3.56
CA ASP A 450 6.47 -26.54 3.40
C ASP A 450 6.76 -26.89 1.95
N ASP A 451 8.03 -26.95 1.59
CA ASP A 451 8.40 -27.67 0.38
C ASP A 451 8.32 -29.17 0.65
N SER A 452 7.77 -29.91 -0.32
CA SER A 452 7.31 -31.32 -0.29
C SER A 452 8.20 -32.41 0.36
N SER A 453 9.35 -32.06 0.95
CA SER A 453 10.23 -32.96 1.71
C SER A 453 10.67 -32.47 3.09
N SER A 454 10.59 -31.17 3.43
CA SER A 454 10.83 -30.67 4.80
C SER A 454 10.45 -29.19 4.98
N PRO A 455 9.78 -28.81 6.08
CA PRO A 455 9.55 -27.41 6.42
C PRO A 455 10.88 -26.67 6.60
N HIS A 456 11.05 -25.51 5.98
CA HIS A 456 12.23 -24.66 6.19
C HIS A 456 11.87 -23.19 6.42
N PRO A 457 12.61 -22.47 7.27
CA PRO A 457 12.39 -21.04 7.48
C PRO A 457 12.74 -20.27 6.20
N VAL A 458 11.88 -19.32 5.82
CA VAL A 458 12.09 -18.46 4.65
C VAL A 458 12.29 -17.00 5.02
N ALA A 459 11.73 -16.56 6.14
CA ALA A 459 11.89 -15.20 6.63
C ALA A 459 11.63 -15.09 8.12
N LYS A 460 12.18 -14.05 8.74
CA LYS A 460 12.03 -13.78 10.18
C LYS A 460 11.71 -12.32 10.45
N SER A 461 10.68 -12.08 11.26
CA SER A 461 10.39 -10.76 11.81
C SER A 461 11.40 -10.41 12.92
N HIS A 462 12.02 -9.25 12.80
CA HIS A 462 12.99 -8.68 13.73
C HIS A 462 12.41 -7.56 14.58
N LEU A 463 11.39 -6.86 14.06
CA LEU A 463 10.62 -5.86 14.79
C LEU A 463 9.16 -5.96 14.36
N TYR A 464 8.25 -6.05 15.33
CA TYR A 464 6.81 -6.01 15.09
C TYR A 464 6.16 -4.97 16.00
N LEU A 465 5.56 -3.93 15.40
CA LEU A 465 4.67 -3.01 16.10
C LEU A 465 3.25 -3.19 15.57
N GLY A 466 2.38 -3.63 16.45
CA GLY A 466 0.96 -3.74 16.17
C GLY A 466 0.19 -3.79 17.47
N ARG A 467 -1.09 -4.14 17.36
CA ARG A 467 -1.98 -4.20 18.52
C ARG A 467 -1.48 -5.23 19.54
N THR A 468 -1.33 -4.84 20.80
CA THR A 468 -0.91 -5.74 21.89
C THR A 468 -1.77 -5.53 23.15
N GLY A 469 -1.66 -6.44 24.14
CA GLY A 469 -2.47 -6.39 25.36
C GLY A 469 -3.94 -6.78 25.15
N SER A 470 -4.83 -6.44 26.09
CA SER A 470 -6.27 -6.69 26.00
C SER A 470 -7.05 -5.79 26.96
N ARG A 471 -8.29 -5.41 26.61
CA ARG A 471 -9.18 -4.58 27.45
C ARG A 471 -8.46 -3.30 27.91
N SER A 472 -8.38 -3.05 29.22
CA SER A 472 -7.72 -1.89 29.85
C SER A 472 -6.21 -1.80 29.64
N HIS A 473 -5.57 -2.81 29.05
CA HIS A 473 -4.15 -2.79 28.72
C HIS A 473 -3.89 -2.83 27.20
N LEU A 474 -4.89 -2.47 26.40
CA LEU A 474 -4.76 -2.45 24.94
C LEU A 474 -3.80 -1.34 24.51
N LYS A 475 -2.74 -1.72 23.80
CA LYS A 475 -1.79 -0.80 23.18
C LYS A 475 -1.95 -0.80 21.67
N ARG A 476 -1.91 0.39 21.08
CA ARG A 476 -2.02 0.61 19.63
C ARG A 476 -0.89 1.55 19.17
N PRO A 477 0.32 1.02 18.95
CA PRO A 477 1.46 1.79 18.42
C PRO A 477 1.31 1.98 16.91
N TYR A 478 0.61 3.04 16.49
CA TYR A 478 0.56 3.43 15.08
C TYR A 478 1.89 4.02 14.67
N SER A 479 2.30 3.85 13.42
CA SER A 479 3.65 4.25 13.01
C SER A 479 3.74 4.73 11.57
N GLY A 480 4.64 5.69 11.35
CA GLY A 480 5.32 5.93 10.08
C GLY A 480 6.80 5.61 10.23
N LEU A 481 7.59 5.86 9.19
CA LEU A 481 9.04 5.63 9.22
C LEU A 481 9.79 6.84 8.68
N ARG A 482 11.01 7.01 9.20
CA ARG A 482 12.10 7.71 8.53
C ARG A 482 13.13 6.69 8.07
N VAL A 483 13.61 6.85 6.84
CA VAL A 483 14.71 6.07 6.28
C VAL A 483 15.85 7.03 5.94
N ASP A 484 17.02 6.80 6.51
CA ASP A 484 18.24 7.54 6.23
C ASP A 484 19.14 6.72 5.30
N VAL A 485 19.60 7.34 4.21
CA VAL A 485 20.46 6.75 3.17
C VAL A 485 21.85 7.38 3.28
N ALA A 486 22.86 6.59 3.61
CA ALA A 486 24.26 7.04 3.66
C ALA A 486 24.92 7.01 2.28
N ALA A 487 25.97 7.81 2.05
CA ALA A 487 26.68 8.00 0.78
C ALA A 487 27.52 6.80 0.24
N GLY A 488 27.47 5.61 0.87
CA GLY A 488 28.27 4.43 0.47
C GLY A 488 27.79 3.69 -0.79
N THR A 489 28.61 2.78 -1.32
CA THR A 489 28.22 1.82 -2.38
C THR A 489 28.65 0.40 -1.96
N PRO A 490 27.73 -0.48 -1.51
CA PRO A 490 26.29 -0.26 -1.33
C PRO A 490 25.96 0.85 -0.31
N PRO A 491 24.80 1.51 -0.45
CA PRO A 491 24.32 2.43 0.56
C PRO A 491 24.00 1.68 1.86
N LYS A 492 24.29 2.31 2.99
CA LYS A 492 23.76 1.87 4.28
C LYS A 492 22.42 2.56 4.51
N LEU A 493 21.42 1.77 4.89
CA LEU A 493 20.06 2.24 5.15
C LEU A 493 19.76 2.09 6.64
N THR A 494 19.36 3.19 7.29
CA THR A 494 18.92 3.18 8.69
C THR A 494 17.43 3.47 8.75
N ILE A 495 16.67 2.62 9.44
CA ILE A 495 15.23 2.76 9.60
C ILE A 495 14.92 3.19 11.01
N THR A 496 14.17 4.29 11.14
CA THR A 496 13.72 4.85 12.42
C THR A 496 12.19 4.84 12.46
N PRO A 497 11.58 3.95 13.27
CA PRO A 497 10.14 3.98 13.52
C PRO A 497 9.69 5.23 14.27
N LEU A 498 8.69 5.91 13.70
CA LEU A 498 8.08 7.11 14.26
C LEU A 498 6.70 6.74 14.79
N VAL A 499 6.56 6.60 16.11
CA VAL A 499 5.41 5.95 16.74
C VAL A 499 4.47 6.97 17.39
N ALA A 500 3.19 6.82 17.12
CA ALA A 500 2.09 7.41 17.87
C ALA A 500 1.29 6.29 18.54
N GLU A 501 1.53 6.08 19.83
CA GLU A 501 0.87 5.03 20.60
C GLU A 501 -0.39 5.57 21.28
N LYS A 502 -1.54 4.92 21.04
CA LYS A 502 -2.72 5.07 21.88
C LYS A 502 -2.69 4.00 22.98
N TYR A 503 -2.73 4.45 24.24
CA TYR A 503 -2.80 3.59 25.42
C TYR A 503 -3.68 4.25 26.49
N ASP A 504 -4.66 3.50 27.02
CA ASP A 504 -5.61 3.98 28.04
C ASP A 504 -6.32 5.30 27.67
N GLY A 505 -6.68 5.45 26.39
CA GLY A 505 -7.31 6.66 25.85
C GLY A 505 -6.35 7.80 25.49
N ASP A 506 -5.14 7.79 26.02
CA ASP A 506 -4.12 8.83 25.81
C ASP A 506 -3.21 8.53 24.62
N TRP A 507 -2.67 9.60 24.02
CA TRP A 507 -1.69 9.53 22.94
C TRP A 507 -0.30 9.90 23.43
N THR A 508 0.68 9.06 23.10
CA THR A 508 2.09 9.35 23.32
C THR A 508 2.84 9.19 22.01
N GLY A 509 3.57 10.23 21.60
CA GLY A 509 4.46 10.18 20.44
C GLY A 509 5.91 9.95 20.85
N TYR A 510 6.59 9.00 20.22
CA TYR A 510 8.00 8.73 20.46
C TYR A 510 8.70 8.18 19.21
N GLU A 511 10.01 8.36 19.15
CA GLU A 511 10.88 7.80 18.13
C GLU A 511 11.57 6.56 18.73
N MET A 512 11.57 5.46 17.99
CA MET A 512 12.36 4.29 18.37
C MET A 512 13.80 4.45 17.92
N GLU A 513 14.73 3.74 18.56
CA GLU A 513 16.12 3.69 18.11
C GLU A 513 16.20 3.17 16.66
N GLY A 514 16.92 3.90 15.82
CA GLY A 514 17.11 3.52 14.42
C GLY A 514 18.02 2.29 14.28
N PHE A 515 17.72 1.43 13.32
CA PHE A 515 18.50 0.22 13.04
C PHE A 515 18.91 0.14 11.57
N GLU A 516 20.12 -0.37 11.32
CA GLU A 516 20.64 -0.62 9.97
C GLU A 516 19.99 -1.91 9.41
N VAL A 517 19.61 -1.90 8.13
CA VAL A 517 18.99 -3.05 7.44
C VAL A 517 19.88 -3.70 6.39
#